data_AF-A0A5C9CW62-F1
#
_entry.id   AF-A0A5C9CW62-F1
#
_cell.length_a   1.000
_cell.length_b   1.000
_cell.length_c   1.000
_cell.angle_alpha   90.00
_cell.angle_beta   90.00
_cell.angle_gamma   90.00
#
_symmetry.space_group_name_H-M   'P 1'
#
loop_
_entity.id
_entity.type
_entity.pdbx_description
1 polymer ?
#
loop_
_entity_poly.entity_id
_entity_poly.type
_entity_poly.pdbx_seq_one_letter_code
_entity_poly.pdbx_strand_id
1 'polypeptide(L)'
;MQKVNLRFVQSILMDETQAHPKLPPFVKHYRQRYGLDQDAAIPSPVGSVQAYDLTHLLARAVAQAKSSDHAAIRDALEALPPYVGLMRDYRPAFTPDRHDALDQTLLHLARFDDHGRIVLAD
;
A
#
# COMPACT_ATOMS: atom_id res chain seq x y z
N MET A 1 -35.45 0.74 -9.46
CA MET A 1 -34.05 0.35 -9.76
C MET A 1 -33.68 -0.84 -8.89
N GLN A 2 -32.99 -1.84 -9.45
CA GLN A 2 -32.55 -3.02 -8.71
C GLN A 2 -31.32 -2.67 -7.87
N LYS A 3 -31.35 -2.90 -6.54
CA LYS A 3 -30.15 -2.75 -5.69
C LYS A 3 -29.17 -3.87 -6.04
N VAL A 4 -27.96 -3.51 -6.45
CA VAL A 4 -26.87 -4.46 -6.73
C VAL A 4 -25.95 -4.48 -5.51
N ASN A 5 -25.75 -5.66 -4.92
CA ASN A 5 -24.76 -5.86 -3.85
C ASN A 5 -23.42 -6.28 -4.49
N LEU A 6 -22.60 -5.29 -4.84
CA LEU A 6 -21.28 -5.51 -5.44
C LEU A 6 -20.27 -5.84 -4.35
N ARG A 7 -19.74 -7.07 -4.39
CA ARG A 7 -18.66 -7.54 -3.52
C ARG A 7 -17.40 -7.73 -4.35
N PHE A 8 -16.26 -7.29 -3.82
CA PHE A 8 -14.97 -7.36 -4.52
C PHE A 8 -13.81 -7.49 -3.52
N VAL A 9 -12.69 -8.03 -3.98
CA VAL A 9 -11.50 -8.20 -3.14
C VAL A 9 -10.75 -6.86 -3.03
N GLN A 10 -10.30 -6.54 -1.83
CA GLN A 10 -9.42 -5.41 -1.53
C GLN A 10 -8.26 -5.88 -0.66
N SER A 11 -7.05 -5.38 -0.96
CA SER A 11 -5.86 -5.65 -0.15
C SER A 11 -5.70 -4.68 1.03
N ILE A 12 -6.48 -3.60 1.06
CA ILE A 12 -6.44 -2.54 2.07
C ILE A 12 -7.85 -1.96 2.22
N LEU A 13 -8.30 -1.79 3.46
CA LEU A 13 -9.49 -1.00 3.80
C LEU A 13 -9.05 0.32 4.44
N MET A 14 -9.45 1.46 3.88
CA MET A 14 -8.93 2.77 4.30
C MET A 14 -9.44 3.26 5.66
N ASP A 15 -10.43 2.60 6.26
CA ASP A 15 -10.96 2.96 7.59
C ASP A 15 -10.01 2.52 8.74
N GLU A 16 -8.92 1.81 8.43
CA GLU A 16 -7.94 1.33 9.41
C GLU A 16 -6.90 2.39 9.83
N THR A 17 -7.25 3.68 9.78
CA THR A 17 -6.31 4.79 10.09
C THR A 17 -5.69 4.67 11.49
N GLN A 18 -6.40 4.09 12.45
CA GLN A 18 -5.89 3.80 13.81
C GLN A 18 -4.81 2.71 13.83
N ALA A 19 -4.84 1.76 12.90
CA ALA A 19 -3.81 0.71 12.77
C ALA A 19 -2.52 1.23 12.12
N HIS A 20 -2.56 2.42 11.50
CA HIS A 20 -1.49 2.91 10.64
C HIS A 20 -1.10 4.37 10.92
N PRO A 21 -0.25 4.61 11.94
CA PRO A 21 0.09 5.96 12.40
C PRO A 21 0.84 6.81 11.35
N LYS A 22 1.42 6.19 10.32
CA LYS A 22 2.12 6.90 9.23
C LYS A 22 1.18 7.37 8.11
N LEU A 23 -0.06 6.88 8.05
CA LEU A 23 -1.00 7.25 6.98
C LEU A 23 -1.48 8.71 7.08
N PRO A 24 -1.90 9.23 8.25
CA PRO A 24 -2.32 10.63 8.35
C PRO A 24 -1.24 11.66 7.92
N PRO A 25 0.03 11.56 8.37
CA PRO A 25 1.05 12.48 7.88
C PRO A 25 1.32 12.27 6.38
N PHE A 26 1.32 11.04 5.86
CA PHE A 26 1.45 10.82 4.41
C PHE A 26 0.34 11.53 3.61
N VAL A 27 -0.93 11.37 4.01
CA VAL A 27 -2.08 12.02 3.36
C VAL A 27 -1.92 13.54 3.37
N LYS A 28 -1.51 14.12 4.50
CA LYS A 28 -1.23 15.56 4.60
C LYS A 28 -0.17 16.01 3.60
N HIS A 29 0.97 15.31 3.53
CA HIS A 29 2.06 15.66 2.62
C HIS A 29 1.67 15.45 1.15
N TYR A 30 0.93 14.38 0.85
CA TYR A 30 0.42 14.12 -0.50
C TYR A 30 -0.45 15.29 -0.98
N ARG A 31 -1.42 15.71 -0.17
CA ARG A 31 -2.30 16.84 -0.51
C ARG A 31 -1.51 18.12 -0.77
N GLN A 32 -0.57 18.44 0.12
CA GLN A 32 0.31 19.61 -0.04
C GLN A 32 1.14 19.54 -1.33
N ARG A 33 1.72 18.37 -1.63
CA ARG A 33 2.60 18.17 -2.79
C ARG A 33 1.87 18.29 -4.13
N TYR A 34 0.60 17.90 -4.17
CA TYR A 34 -0.23 17.89 -5.38
C TYR A 34 -1.30 18.98 -5.42
N GLY A 35 -1.31 19.89 -4.44
CA GLY A 35 -2.27 21.01 -4.41
C GLY A 35 -3.73 20.57 -4.26
N LEU A 36 -3.99 19.50 -3.51
CA LEU A 36 -5.34 19.01 -3.25
C LEU A 36 -5.93 19.71 -2.03
N ASP A 37 -7.19 20.15 -2.15
CA ASP A 37 -7.99 20.64 -1.03
C ASP A 37 -8.11 19.56 0.06
N GLN A 38 -8.47 19.96 1.29
CA GLN A 38 -8.53 19.04 2.43
C GLN A 38 -9.51 17.87 2.21
N ASP A 39 -10.62 18.12 1.52
CA ASP A 39 -11.69 17.14 1.31
C ASP A 39 -11.66 16.50 -0.08
N ALA A 40 -10.76 16.95 -0.96
CA ALA A 40 -10.64 16.37 -2.30
C ALA A 40 -10.30 14.88 -2.21
N ALA A 41 -10.86 14.04 -3.08
CA ALA A 41 -10.47 12.64 -3.13
C ALA A 41 -9.00 12.53 -3.59
N ILE A 42 -8.19 11.70 -2.92
CA ILE A 42 -6.88 11.33 -3.45
C ILE A 42 -7.09 10.40 -4.65
N PRO A 43 -6.50 10.66 -5.82
CA PRO A 43 -6.57 9.73 -6.94
C PRO A 43 -5.93 8.38 -6.57
N SER A 44 -6.70 7.29 -6.75
CA SER A 44 -6.26 5.92 -6.43
C SER A 44 -5.51 5.82 -5.09
N PRO A 45 -6.19 6.02 -3.94
CA PRO A 45 -5.53 6.07 -2.64
C PRO A 45 -4.72 4.81 -2.32
N VAL A 46 -5.31 3.64 -2.58
CA VAL A 46 -4.65 2.32 -2.38
C VAL A 46 -3.39 2.22 -3.24
N GLY A 47 -3.48 2.53 -4.53
CA GLY A 47 -2.33 2.50 -5.43
C GLY A 47 -1.24 3.51 -5.03
N SER A 48 -1.63 4.71 -4.59
CA SER A 48 -0.68 5.74 -4.13
C SER A 48 0.12 5.27 -2.91
N VAL A 49 -0.53 4.60 -1.97
CA VAL A 49 0.12 4.07 -0.77
C VAL A 49 1.04 2.88 -1.09
N GLN A 50 0.58 1.94 -1.92
CA GLN A 50 1.40 0.81 -2.35
C GLN A 50 2.64 1.26 -3.13
N ALA A 51 2.47 2.23 -4.03
CA ALA A 51 3.59 2.80 -4.79
C ALA A 51 4.60 3.51 -3.88
N TYR A 52 4.13 4.21 -2.84
CA TYR A 52 5.00 4.87 -1.87
C TYR A 52 5.88 3.87 -1.12
N ASP A 53 5.29 2.80 -0.58
CA ASP A 53 6.04 1.76 0.14
C ASP A 53 7.02 1.03 -0.78
N LEU A 54 6.59 0.62 -1.98
CA LEU A 54 7.45 -0.06 -2.95
C LEU A 54 8.64 0.81 -3.36
N THR A 55 8.41 2.10 -3.59
CA THR A 55 9.49 3.04 -3.94
C THR A 55 10.51 3.17 -2.81
N HIS A 56 10.08 3.15 -1.55
CA HIS A 56 10.99 3.17 -0.40
C HIS A 56 11.79 1.87 -0.27
N LEU A 57 11.16 0.72 -0.48
CA LEU A 57 11.85 -0.57 -0.52
C LEU A 57 12.89 -0.59 -1.64
N LEU A 58 12.54 -0.16 -2.85
CA LEU A 58 13.45 -0.07 -3.99
C LEU A 58 14.63 0.87 -3.71
N ALA A 59 14.38 2.07 -3.18
CA ALA A 59 15.44 3.01 -2.85
C ALA A 59 16.42 2.44 -1.80
N ARG A 60 15.91 1.70 -0.81
CA ARG A 60 16.74 1.00 0.18
C ARG A 60 17.58 -0.11 -0.46
N ALA A 61 17.00 -0.91 -1.35
CA ALA A 61 17.72 -1.97 -2.04
C ALA A 61 18.83 -1.41 -2.94
N VAL A 62 18.56 -0.33 -3.67
CA VAL A 62 19.59 0.38 -4.47
C VAL A 62 20.73 0.88 -3.57
N ALA A 63 20.40 1.48 -2.41
CA ALA A 63 21.41 1.93 -1.46
C ALA A 63 22.23 0.79 -0.86
N GLN A 64 21.60 -0.36 -0.59
CA GLN A 64 22.26 -1.58 -0.10
C GLN A 64 23.16 -2.21 -1.16
N ALA A 65 22.69 -2.32 -2.40
CA ALA A 65 23.42 -2.92 -3.52
C ALA A 65 24.63 -2.08 -3.97
N LYS A 66 24.58 -0.76 -3.75
CA LYS A 66 25.59 0.21 -4.24
C LYS A 66 25.87 0.05 -5.75
N SER A 67 24.82 -0.29 -6.49
CA SER A 67 24.88 -0.61 -7.92
C SER A 67 23.57 -0.21 -8.59
N SER A 68 23.64 0.04 -9.89
CA SER A 68 22.47 0.17 -10.77
C SER A 68 22.17 -1.11 -11.55
N ASP A 69 22.96 -2.17 -11.34
CA ASP A 69 22.71 -3.49 -11.94
C ASP A 69 21.41 -4.11 -11.40
N HIS A 70 20.57 -4.61 -12.31
CA HIS A 70 19.25 -5.09 -11.94
C HIS A 70 19.30 -6.36 -11.07
N ALA A 71 20.27 -7.24 -11.30
CA ALA A 71 20.39 -8.49 -10.55
C ALA A 71 20.85 -8.18 -9.13
N ALA A 72 21.84 -7.29 -8.98
CA ALA A 72 22.28 -6.81 -7.67
C ALA A 72 21.15 -6.13 -6.88
N ILE A 73 20.30 -5.32 -7.54
CA ILE A 73 19.15 -4.68 -6.88
C ILE A 73 18.09 -5.70 -6.49
N ARG A 74 17.79 -6.69 -7.34
CA ARG A 74 16.86 -7.77 -7.03
C ARG A 74 17.34 -8.57 -5.82
N ASP A 75 18.60 -9.01 -5.83
CA ASP A 75 19.18 -9.78 -4.73
C ASP A 75 19.18 -8.94 -3.43
N ALA A 76 19.38 -7.62 -3.53
CA ALA A 76 19.26 -6.73 -2.39
C ALA A 76 17.81 -6.57 -1.89
N LEU A 77 16.81 -6.53 -2.78
CA LEU A 77 15.38 -6.50 -2.41
C LEU A 77 14.98 -7.76 -1.62
N GLU A 78 15.47 -8.93 -2.04
CA GLU A 78 15.25 -10.22 -1.37
C GLU A 78 15.97 -10.32 -0.01
N ALA A 79 17.01 -9.51 0.19
CA ALA A 79 17.82 -9.48 1.42
C ALA A 79 17.57 -8.25 2.32
N LEU A 80 16.53 -7.45 2.04
CA LEU A 80 16.24 -6.26 2.84
C LEU A 80 15.88 -6.62 4.29
N PRO A 81 16.37 -5.86 5.28
CA PRO A 81 15.88 -6.00 6.64
C PRO A 81 14.41 -5.56 6.74
N PRO A 82 13.71 -5.94 7.83
CA PRO A 82 12.36 -5.49 8.11
C PRO A 82 12.11 -4.00 7.82
N TYR A 83 10.97 -3.71 7.21
CA TYR A 83 10.56 -2.34 6.89
C TYR A 83 9.13 -2.09 7.35
N VAL A 84 8.93 -1.03 8.13
CA VAL A 84 7.60 -0.55 8.54
C VAL A 84 7.12 0.45 7.49
N GLY A 85 6.23 0.03 6.60
CA GLY A 85 5.62 0.87 5.57
C GLY A 85 4.49 1.75 6.11
N LEU A 86 3.74 2.36 5.19
CA LEU A 86 2.55 3.15 5.51
C LEU A 86 1.39 2.26 5.97
N MET A 87 1.18 1.12 5.31
CA MET A 87 0.05 0.20 5.56
C MET A 87 0.48 -1.17 6.07
N ARG A 88 1.75 -1.56 5.94
CA ARG A 88 2.18 -2.87 6.40
C ARG A 88 3.60 -2.89 6.90
N ASP A 89 3.85 -3.88 7.75
CA ASP A 89 5.17 -4.27 8.19
C ASP A 89 5.68 -5.39 7.30
N TYR A 90 6.72 -5.11 6.52
CA TYR A 90 7.36 -6.06 5.63
C TYR A 90 8.45 -6.82 6.40
N ARG A 91 8.28 -8.14 6.58
CA ARG A 91 9.20 -8.99 7.36
C ARG A 91 9.34 -10.42 6.79
N PRO A 92 10.17 -10.65 5.76
CA PRO A 92 10.77 -9.67 4.83
C PRO A 92 9.74 -9.21 3.79
N ALA A 93 10.11 -8.23 2.96
CA ALA A 93 9.25 -7.82 1.84
C ALA A 93 9.19 -8.89 0.76
N PHE A 94 10.36 -9.34 0.30
CA PHE A 94 10.52 -10.33 -0.76
C PHE A 94 11.49 -11.41 -0.32
N THR A 95 11.37 -12.59 -0.90
CA THR A 95 12.32 -13.70 -0.78
C THR A 95 12.58 -14.28 -2.18
N PRO A 96 13.64 -15.07 -2.41
CA PRO A 96 13.91 -15.65 -3.72
C PRO A 96 12.75 -16.46 -4.33
N ASP A 97 11.86 -16.96 -3.47
CA ASP A 97 10.67 -17.75 -3.81
C ASP A 97 9.34 -16.98 -3.67
N ARG A 98 9.36 -15.74 -3.15
CA ARG A 98 8.15 -14.90 -2.95
C ARG A 98 8.41 -13.44 -3.30
N HIS A 99 8.06 -13.08 -4.54
CA HIS A 99 8.12 -11.70 -5.05
C HIS A 99 6.79 -10.94 -4.96
N ASP A 100 5.74 -11.60 -4.46
CA ASP A 100 4.53 -10.90 -4.04
C ASP A 100 4.55 -10.70 -2.53
N ALA A 101 4.67 -9.43 -2.12
CA ALA A 101 4.61 -9.07 -0.70
C ALA A 101 3.16 -9.08 -0.17
N LEU A 102 2.17 -9.32 -1.03
CA LEU A 102 0.80 -9.58 -0.64
C LEU A 102 0.62 -11.06 -0.35
N ASP A 103 -0.13 -11.35 0.71
CA ASP A 103 -0.59 -12.69 1.00
C ASP A 103 -2.09 -12.69 1.32
N GLN A 104 -2.65 -13.88 1.47
CA GLN A 104 -4.08 -14.06 1.66
C GLN A 104 -4.59 -13.43 2.97
N THR A 105 -3.73 -13.22 3.96
CA THR A 105 -4.12 -12.61 5.25
C THR A 105 -4.43 -11.13 5.12
N LEU A 106 -4.00 -10.51 4.01
CA LEU A 106 -4.23 -9.10 3.69
C LEU A 106 -5.45 -8.88 2.79
N LEU A 107 -6.13 -9.95 2.37
CA LEU A 107 -7.27 -9.84 1.45
C LEU A 107 -8.58 -9.77 2.23
N HIS A 108 -9.32 -8.70 1.97
CA HIS A 108 -10.66 -8.47 2.50
C HIS A 108 -11.69 -8.56 1.38
N LEU A 109 -12.85 -9.10 1.69
CA LEU A 109 -14.02 -8.89 0.85
C LEU A 109 -14.63 -7.54 1.22
N ALA A 110 -14.79 -6.66 0.25
CA ALA A 110 -15.32 -5.32 0.43
C ALA A 110 -16.61 -5.13 -0.38
N ARG A 111 -17.39 -4.11 -0.01
CA ARG A 111 -18.59 -3.68 -0.73
C ARG A 111 -18.72 -2.16 -0.74
N PHE A 112 -19.61 -1.66 -1.59
CA PHE A 112 -20.06 -0.27 -1.50
C PHE A 112 -21.18 -0.14 -0.45
N ASP A 113 -21.12 0.89 0.39
CA ASP A 113 -22.24 1.31 1.23
C ASP A 113 -23.25 2.19 0.46
N ASP A 114 -24.35 2.58 1.10
CA ASP A 114 -25.38 3.43 0.48
C ASP A 114 -24.86 4.85 0.13
N HIS A 115 -23.65 5.20 0.57
CA HIS A 115 -22.96 6.47 0.28
C HIS A 115 -21.84 6.31 -0.77
N GLY A 116 -21.67 5.13 -1.37
CA GLY A 116 -20.63 4.85 -2.36
C GLY A 116 -19.22 4.71 -1.77
N ARG A 117 -19.08 4.54 -0.45
CA ARG A 117 -17.81 4.28 0.22
C ARG A 117 -17.49 2.79 0.20
N ILE A 118 -16.20 2.46 0.14
CA ILE A 118 -15.72 1.07 0.23
C ILE A 118 -15.62 0.69 1.71
N VAL A 119 -16.36 -0.34 2.12
CA VAL A 119 -16.39 -0.86 3.49
C VAL A 119 -16.18 -2.38 3.49
N LEU A 120 -15.83 -2.97 4.64
CA LEU A 120 -15.76 -4.42 4.79
C LEU A 120 -17.13 -5.04 4.44
N ALA A 121 -17.14 -6.13 3.67
CA ALA A 121 -18.34 -6.89 3.40
C ALA A 121 -18.61 -7.86 4.55
N ASP A 122 -19.85 -7.82 5.03
CA ASP A 122 -20.44 -8.72 6.02
C ASP A 122 -20.63 -10.15 5.45
#